data_AF-A0A946N5I6-F1
#
_entry.id   AF-A0A946N5I6-F1
#
_cell.length_a   1.000
_cell.length_b   1.000
_cell.length_c   1.000
_cell.angle_alpha   90.00
_cell.angle_beta   90.00
_cell.angle_gamma   90.00
#
_symmetry.space_group_name_H-M   'P 1'
#
loop_
_entity.id
_entity.type
_entity.pdbx_description
1 polymer ?
#
loop_
_entity_poly.entity_id
_entity_poly.type
_entity_poly.pdbx_seq_one_letter_code
_entity_poly.pdbx_strand_id
1 'polypeptide(L)' 'MPALVRHETNTFSTLPIPLRAFDLKSGQSTVQIYRRINNPAAIFREIIEREGAEYVVPMIANSNPSGAMNRYRF' A
#
# COMPACT_ATOMS: atom_id res chain seq x y z
N MET A 1 9.22 1.39 9.05
CA MET A 1 8.81 1.59 7.64
C MET A 1 7.42 2.21 7.66
N PRO A 2 7.12 3.21 6.82
CA PRO A 2 5.81 3.85 6.80
C PRO A 2 4.72 2.89 6.36
N ALA A 3 3.50 3.14 6.83
CA ALA A 3 2.31 2.57 6.19
C ALA A 3 2.10 3.23 4.82
N LEU A 4 1.75 2.43 3.82
CA LEU A 4 1.57 2.90 2.45
C LEU A 4 0.18 2.53 1.93
N VAL A 5 -0.53 3.53 1.43
CA VAL A 5 -1.82 3.35 0.76
C VAL A 5 -1.74 4.02 -0.60
N ARG A 6 -2.09 3.27 -1.65
CA ARG A 6 -2.15 3.77 -3.02
C ARG A 6 -3.54 3.53 -3.57
N HIS A 7 -4.24 4.63 -3.79
CA HIS A 7 -5.50 4.70 -4.49
C HIS A 7 -5.56 6.07 -5.16
N GLU A 8 -5.92 6.09 -6.42
CA GLU A 8 -6.20 7.33 -7.14
C GLU A 8 -7.70 7.46 -7.32
N THR A 9 -8.27 8.52 -6.75
CA THR A 9 -9.71 8.78 -6.85
C THR A 9 -10.01 9.44 -8.18
N ASN A 10 -10.86 8.79 -8.96
CA ASN A 10 -11.45 9.30 -10.20
C ASN A 10 -12.86 9.82 -9.92
N THR A 11 -13.02 11.13 -9.93
CA THR A 11 -14.30 11.82 -9.65
C THR A 11 -15.39 11.54 -10.70
N PHE A 12 -15.03 11.10 -11.89
CA PHE A 12 -15.98 10.71 -12.94
C PHE A 12 -16.44 9.25 -12.82
N SER A 13 -15.76 8.43 -12.02
CA SER A 13 -16.14 7.04 -11.79
C SER A 13 -17.30 6.98 -10.78
N THR A 14 -18.45 6.48 -11.22
CA THR A 14 -19.60 6.19 -10.36
C THR A 14 -19.44 4.91 -9.55
N LEU A 15 -18.45 4.09 -9.89
CA LEU A 15 -18.12 2.87 -9.16
C LEU A 15 -17.26 3.24 -7.95
N PRO A 16 -17.77 3.14 -6.70
CA PRO A 16 -16.94 3.32 -5.52
C PRO A 16 -15.98 2.13 -5.38
N ILE A 17 -14.78 2.38 -4.84
CA ILE A 17 -13.88 1.29 -4.52
C ILE A 17 -14.21 0.69 -3.14
N PRO A 18 -14.50 -0.63 -3.04
CA PRO A 18 -14.73 -1.25 -1.75
C PRO A 18 -13.39 -1.50 -1.04
N LEU A 19 -13.40 -1.52 0.30
CA LEU A 19 -12.19 -1.79 1.08
C LEU A 19 -11.51 -3.12 0.69
N ARG A 20 -12.29 -4.15 0.34
CA ARG A 20 -11.76 -5.46 -0.11
C ARG A 20 -10.97 -5.41 -1.42
N ALA A 21 -11.10 -4.34 -2.21
CA ALA A 21 -10.32 -4.15 -3.45
C ALA A 21 -8.90 -3.63 -3.18
N PHE A 22 -8.59 -3.27 -1.94
CA PHE A 22 -7.24 -2.97 -1.52
C PHE A 22 -6.50 -4.27 -1.25
N ASP A 23 -5.46 -4.51 -2.02
CA ASP A 23 -4.54 -5.62 -1.84
C ASP A 23 -3.64 -5.34 -0.62
N LEU A 24 -4.17 -5.63 0.56
CA LEU A 24 -3.57 -5.33 1.85
C LEU A 24 -2.54 -6.39 2.24
N LYS A 25 -1.32 -5.92 2.53
CA LYS A 25 -0.18 -6.74 2.96
C LYS A 25 0.44 -6.13 4.21
N SER A 26 0.91 -6.98 5.12
CA SER A 26 1.54 -6.57 6.37
C SER A 26 2.61 -7.56 6.80
N GLY A 27 3.43 -7.16 7.78
CA GLY A 27 4.44 -8.03 8.37
C GLY A 27 5.65 -8.31 7.46
N GLN A 28 6.58 -9.11 7.97
CA GLN A 28 7.89 -9.33 7.35
C GLN A 28 7.83 -10.06 6.00
N SER A 29 6.83 -10.91 5.78
CA SER A 29 6.62 -11.56 4.48
C SER A 29 6.41 -10.56 3.34
N THR A 30 5.89 -9.37 3.66
CA THR A 30 5.67 -8.29 2.68
C THR A 30 6.99 -7.69 2.17
N VAL A 31 8.06 -7.72 2.96
CA VAL A 31 9.36 -7.15 2.57
C VAL A 31 9.86 -7.79 1.28
N GLN A 32 9.75 -9.12 1.13
CA GLN A 32 10.23 -9.82 -0.06
C GLN A 32 9.44 -9.48 -1.32
N ILE A 33 8.14 -9.23 -1.19
CA ILE A 33 7.28 -8.82 -2.30
C ILE A 33 7.73 -7.47 -2.84
N TYR A 34 7.98 -6.51 -1.95
CA TYR A 34 8.30 -5.13 -2.32
C TYR A 34 9.80 -4.91 -2.58
N ARG A 35 10.66 -5.90 -2.27
CA ARG A 35 12.11 -5.82 -2.50
C ARG A 35 12.48 -5.61 -3.97
N ARG A 36 11.71 -6.18 -4.90
CA ARG A 36 11.98 -6.12 -6.35
C ARG A 36 11.01 -5.23 -7.13
N ILE A 37 10.13 -4.52 -6.45
CA ILE A 37 9.13 -3.66 -7.08
C ILE A 37 9.59 -2.21 -6.93
N ASN A 38 9.72 -1.50 -8.03
CA ASN A 38 10.03 -0.07 -8.02
C ASN A 38 8.81 0.72 -7.52
N ASN A 39 8.72 0.91 -6.21
CA ASN A 39 7.66 1.67 -5.55
C ASN A 39 8.21 2.36 -4.28
N PRO A 40 7.44 3.29 -3.66
CA PRO A 40 7.90 4.02 -2.48
C PRO A 40 8.29 3.14 -1.29
N ALA A 41 7.73 1.94 -1.16
CA ALA A 41 8.10 1.00 -0.10
C ALA A 41 9.57 0.56 -0.22
N ALA A 42 10.06 0.36 -1.44
CA ALA A 42 11.43 -0.05 -1.69
C ALA A 42 12.44 1.03 -1.26
N ILE A 43 12.17 2.32 -1.53
CA ILE A 43 13.09 3.41 -1.15
C ILE A 43 13.11 3.64 0.36
N PHE A 44 11.96 3.59 1.04
CA PHE A 44 11.93 3.70 2.51
C PHE A 44 12.70 2.56 3.17
N ARG A 45 12.53 1.34 2.65
CA ARG A 45 13.28 0.18 3.11
C ARG A 45 14.79 0.38 2.92
N GLU A 46 15.22 0.82 1.74
CA GLU A 46 16.64 1.07 1.45
C GLU A 46 17.26 2.12 2.37
N ILE A 47 16.55 3.24 2.61
CA ILE A 47 17.01 4.27 3.55
C ILE A 47 17.13 3.68 4.96
N ILE A 48 16.10 3.00 5.46
CA ILE A 48 16.12 2.42 6.81
C ILE A 48 17.27 1.41 6.97
N GLU A 49 17.46 0.53 5.99
CA GLU A 49 18.55 -0.46 5.98
C GLU A 49 19.93 0.21 5.92
N ARG A 50 20.08 1.29 5.15
CA ARG A 50 21.33 2.06 5.07
C ARG A 50 21.68 2.72 6.39
N GLU A 51 20.69 3.21 7.12
CA GLU A 51 20.88 3.82 8.45
C GLU A 51 21.02 2.76 9.57
N GLY A 52 20.96 1.46 9.25
CA GLY A 52 21.07 0.38 10.24
C GLY A 52 19.90 0.32 11.23
N ALA A 53 18.75 0.90 10.87
CA ALA A 53 17.60 0.99 11.75
C ALA A 53 16.65 -0.22 11.60
N GLU A 54 15.95 -0.55 12.68
CA GLU A 54 14.93 -1.58 12.66
C GLU A 54 13.61 -1.08 12.07
N TYR A 55 12.84 -2.00 11.48
CA TYR A 55 11.51 -1.67 11.00
C TYR A 55 10.55 -2.85 11.01
N VAL A 56 9.28 -2.50 11.22
CA VAL A 56 8.13 -3.34 10.89
C VAL A 56 7.45 -2.80 9.62
N VAL A 57 6.73 -3.68 8.91
CA VAL A 57 5.85 -3.31 7.80
C VAL A 57 4.41 -3.29 8.33
N PRO A 58 3.88 -2.12 8.75
CA PRO A 58 2.55 -2.07 9.37
C PRO A 58 1.46 -2.42 8.35
N MET A 59 1.50 -1.81 7.17
CA MET A 59 0.54 -2.05 6.10
C MET A 59 1.07 -1.47 4.78
N ILE A 60 0.88 -2.22 3.69
CA ILE A 60 0.93 -1.72 2.33
C ILE A 60 -0.36 -2.13 1.64
N ALA A 61 -1.09 -1.17 1.07
CA ALA A 61 -2.37 -1.39 0.42
C ALA A 61 -2.39 -0.69 -0.95
N ASN A 62 -2.70 -1.44 -2.00
CA ASN A 62 -2.81 -0.92 -3.36
C ASN A 62 -4.19 -1.25 -3.93
N SER A 63 -4.76 -0.33 -4.70
CA SER A 63 -6.00 -0.56 -5.44
C SER A 63 -5.90 0.09 -6.82
N ASN A 64 -6.75 -0.34 -7.75
CA ASN A 64 -6.90 0.35 -9.03
C ASN A 64 -7.55 1.73 -8.85
N PRO A 65 -7.30 2.69 -9.75
CA PRO A 65 -8.05 3.93 -9.80
C PRO A 65 -9.55 3.67 -9.92
N SER A 66 -10.36 4.41 -9.16
CA SER A 66 -11.81 4.24 -9.17
C SER A 66 -12.49 5.41 -8.44
N GLY A 67 -13.80 5.34 -8.23
CA GLY A 67 -14.53 6.35 -7.46
C GLY A 67 -14.09 6.35 -6.00
N ALA A 68 -14.60 7.32 -5.24
CA ALA A 68 -14.26 7.47 -3.82
C ALA A 68 -14.43 6.16 -3.04
N MET A 69 -13.51 5.92 -2.08
CA MET A 69 -13.63 4.80 -1.17
C MET A 69 -14.97 4.92 -0.42
N ASN A 70 -15.73 3.82 -0.40
CA ASN A 70 -16.92 3.73 0.44
C ASN A 70 -16.68 2.79 1.63
N ARG A 71 -17.44 3.02 2.70
CA ARG A 71 -17.34 2.27 3.96
C ARG A 71 -18.08 0.93 3.91
N TYR A 72 -18.80 0.65 2.82
CA TYR A 72 -19.77 -0.43 2.77
C TYR A 72 -19.07 -1.78 2.62
N ARG A 73 -19.05 -2.54 3.72
CA ARG A 73 -18.83 -3.99 3.71
C ARG A 73 -20.00 -4.63 2.96
N PHE A 74 -19.74 -5.18 1.78
CA PHE A 74 -20.54 -6.26 1.21
C PHE A 74 -19.64 -7.48 1.07
#